data_AF-A0A1C5V5M7-F1
#
_entry.id   AF-A0A1C5V5M7-F1
#
_cell.length_a   1.000
_cell.length_b   1.000
_cell.length_c   1.000
_cell.angle_alpha   90.00
_cell.angle_beta   90.00
_cell.angle_gamma   90.00
#
_symmetry.space_group_name_H-M   'P 1'
#
loop_
_entity.id
_entity.type
_entity.pdbx_description
1 polymer ?
#
loop_
_entity_poly.entity_id
_entity_poly.type
_entity_poly.pdbx_seq_one_letter_code
_entity_poly.pdbx_strand_id
1 'polypeptide(L)'
;MLRCREALDSGNEDYIREWLSIPYDRKIIPEDVPVYLTDKGERVRSKSELNIADTLYKMEIPYKYKCPFVLMNGRTVHPDFTILDIVNRREIYWEHRGMMDDRMYLKQSVQRIKEYRKSGIYVGDNLLITEETSTLPLGTDEIEDIARHFFKQRETE
;
A
#
# COMPACT_ATOMS: atom_id res chain seq x y z
N MET A 1 23.81 -1.39 41.20
CA MET A 1 22.44 -1.25 40.64
C MET A 1 22.57 -0.80 39.20
N LEU A 2 22.57 -1.76 38.27
CA LEU A 2 22.57 -1.51 36.84
C LEU A 2 21.22 -0.92 36.45
N ARG A 3 21.21 0.28 35.86
CA ARG A 3 20.01 0.86 35.27
C ARG A 3 19.54 -0.05 34.16
N CYS A 4 18.38 -0.65 34.36
CA CYS A 4 17.69 -1.49 33.41
C CYS A 4 17.02 -0.61 32.35
N ARG A 5 17.32 -0.89 31.08
CA ARG A 5 16.33 -1.08 30.01
C ARG A 5 15.41 0.11 29.65
N GLU A 6 15.97 1.19 29.10
CA GLU A 6 15.19 2.22 28.39
C GLU A 6 15.98 2.80 27.20
N ALA A 7 16.15 2.04 26.10
CA ALA A 7 16.77 2.58 24.88
C ALA A 7 16.49 1.72 23.61
N LEU A 8 15.27 1.21 23.39
CA LEU A 8 14.94 0.50 22.14
C LEU A 8 13.65 0.96 21.44
N ASP A 9 12.88 1.89 22.00
CA ASP A 9 11.57 2.26 21.42
C ASP A 9 11.61 3.50 20.51
N SER A 10 12.63 4.36 20.63
CA SER A 10 12.75 5.57 19.80
C SER A 10 13.04 5.29 18.32
N GLY A 11 13.55 4.11 17.96
CA GLY A 11 13.97 3.81 16.59
C GLY A 11 12.84 3.49 15.59
N ASN A 12 11.71 2.95 16.05
CA ASN A 12 10.59 2.61 15.15
C ASN A 12 9.76 3.85 14.85
N GLU A 13 9.32 4.57 15.87
CA GLU A 13 8.50 5.76 15.71
C GLU A 13 9.22 6.86 14.95
N ASP A 14 10.50 7.13 15.25
CA ASP A 14 11.28 8.14 14.54
C ASP A 14 11.48 7.75 13.07
N TYR A 15 11.73 6.46 12.79
CA TYR A 15 11.85 5.97 11.42
C TYR A 15 10.54 6.08 10.63
N ILE A 16 9.41 5.72 11.24
CA ILE A 16 8.08 5.88 10.63
C ILE A 16 7.83 7.37 10.35
N ARG A 17 8.13 8.24 11.33
CA ARG A 17 7.94 9.69 11.21
C ARG A 17 8.81 10.27 10.11
N GLU A 18 10.08 9.90 10.05
CA GLU A 18 11.01 10.30 9.00
C GLU A 18 10.49 9.85 7.63
N TRP A 19 10.14 8.56 7.49
CA TRP A 19 9.64 8.01 6.23
C TRP A 19 8.34 8.70 5.78
N LEU A 20 7.38 8.91 6.68
CA LEU A 20 6.13 9.64 6.40
C LEU A 20 6.36 11.11 6.05
N SER A 21 7.41 11.74 6.60
CA SER A 21 7.74 13.15 6.33
C SER A 21 8.29 13.40 4.92
N ILE A 22 8.83 12.36 4.25
CA ILE A 22 9.41 12.49 2.92
C ILE A 22 8.29 12.85 1.91
N PRO A 23 8.32 14.07 1.33
CA PRO A 23 7.32 14.52 0.38
C PRO A 23 7.43 13.74 -0.93
N TYR A 24 6.32 13.61 -1.64
CA TYR A 24 6.27 12.95 -2.93
C TYR A 24 5.16 13.52 -3.82
N ASP A 25 5.38 13.44 -5.13
CA ASP A 25 4.44 13.94 -6.13
C ASP A 25 3.22 13.02 -6.24
N ARG A 26 2.11 13.48 -5.66
CA ARG A 26 0.83 12.76 -5.74
C ARG A 26 0.26 12.87 -7.15
N LYS A 27 -0.22 11.74 -7.67
CA LYS A 27 -0.96 11.72 -8.94
C LYS A 27 -2.31 12.44 -8.75
N ILE A 28 -2.52 13.52 -9.51
CA ILE A 28 -3.77 14.29 -9.47
C ILE A 28 -4.96 13.37 -9.76
N ILE A 29 -6.01 13.48 -8.95
CA ILE A 29 -7.29 12.82 -9.18
C ILE A 29 -8.16 13.79 -9.98
N PRO A 30 -8.59 13.42 -11.20
CA PRO A 30 -9.48 14.25 -12.01
C PRO A 30 -10.77 14.65 -11.27
N GLU A 31 -11.34 15.80 -11.63
CA GLU A 31 -12.55 16.35 -10.99
C GLU A 31 -13.81 15.52 -11.28
N ASP A 32 -13.85 14.82 -12.40
CA ASP A 32 -14.95 13.93 -12.83
C ASP A 32 -14.98 12.59 -12.09
N VAL A 33 -13.92 12.26 -11.35
CA VAL A 33 -13.89 11.06 -10.49
C VAL A 33 -14.64 11.33 -9.19
N PRO A 34 -15.56 10.45 -8.76
CA PRO A 34 -16.26 10.58 -7.50
C PRO A 34 -15.31 10.84 -6.31
N VAL A 35 -15.77 11.63 -5.35
CA VAL A 35 -15.00 11.97 -4.16
C VAL A 35 -15.17 10.89 -3.11
N TYR A 36 -14.07 10.19 -2.80
CA TYR A 36 -13.95 9.28 -1.67
C TYR A 36 -12.92 9.85 -0.71
N LEU A 37 -13.31 10.13 0.54
CA LEU A 37 -12.43 10.68 1.58
C LEU A 37 -12.19 9.62 2.64
N THR A 38 -10.92 9.33 2.92
CA THR A 38 -10.51 8.40 3.97
C THR A 38 -10.65 9.01 5.35
N ASP A 39 -10.64 8.18 6.39
CA ASP A 39 -10.62 8.60 7.79
C ASP A 39 -9.38 9.48 8.10
N LYS A 40 -8.30 9.31 7.31
CA LYS A 40 -7.06 10.11 7.36
C LYS A 40 -7.15 11.43 6.57
N GLY A 41 -8.28 11.70 5.91
CA GLY A 41 -8.52 12.91 5.11
C GLY A 41 -7.91 12.88 3.69
N GLU A 42 -7.53 11.72 3.17
CA GLU A 42 -7.00 11.58 1.82
C GLU A 42 -8.13 11.38 0.81
N ARG A 43 -8.06 12.04 -0.35
CA ARG A 43 -8.95 11.72 -1.47
C ARG A 43 -8.40 10.52 -2.23
N VAL A 44 -9.21 9.47 -2.37
CA VAL A 44 -8.86 8.24 -3.13
C VAL A 44 -9.73 8.07 -4.37
N ARG A 45 -9.36 7.17 -5.29
CA ARG A 45 -10.02 7.04 -6.60
C ARG A 45 -11.17 6.05 -6.64
N SER A 46 -11.29 5.16 -5.66
CA SER A 46 -12.35 4.14 -5.62
C SER A 46 -12.78 3.81 -4.20
N LYS A 47 -13.92 3.14 -4.08
CA LYS A 47 -14.41 2.60 -2.80
C LYS A 47 -13.50 1.50 -2.25
N SER A 48 -12.91 0.67 -3.12
CA SER A 48 -11.96 -0.37 -2.72
C SER A 48 -10.67 0.24 -2.16
N GLU A 49 -10.15 1.31 -2.79
CA GLU A 49 -9.02 2.08 -2.25
C GLU A 49 -9.36 2.75 -0.91
N LEU A 50 -10.58 3.27 -0.75
CA LEU A 50 -11.06 3.83 0.53
C LEU A 50 -11.01 2.77 1.64
N ASN A 51 -11.59 1.60 1.38
CA ASN A 51 -11.62 0.50 2.34
C ASN A 51 -10.20 0.02 2.73
N ILE A 52 -9.28 -0.06 1.77
CA ILE A 52 -7.88 -0.42 2.04
C ILE A 52 -7.22 0.66 2.91
N ALA A 53 -7.33 1.93 2.54
CA ALA A 53 -6.73 3.04 3.27
C ALA A 53 -7.23 3.11 4.71
N ASP A 54 -8.55 3.02 4.91
CA ASP A 54 -9.16 3.06 6.25
C ASP A 54 -8.78 1.82 7.08
N THR A 55 -8.63 0.65 6.46
CA THR A 55 -8.16 -0.56 7.16
C THR A 55 -6.73 -0.40 7.62
N LEU A 56 -5.82 0.05 6.73
CA LEU A 56 -4.43 0.31 7.07
C LEU A 56 -4.33 1.37 8.19
N TYR A 57 -5.15 2.43 8.10
CA TYR A 57 -5.19 3.49 9.11
C TYR A 57 -5.67 2.96 10.48
N LYS A 58 -6.78 2.21 10.52
CA LYS A 58 -7.33 1.62 11.75
C LYS A 58 -6.39 0.62 12.41
N MET A 59 -5.58 -0.07 11.61
CA MET A 59 -4.56 -1.01 12.10
C MET A 59 -3.22 -0.35 12.42
N GLU A 60 -3.13 0.98 12.34
CA GLU A 60 -1.91 1.77 12.58
C GLU A 60 -0.73 1.34 11.68
N ILE A 61 -1.03 0.85 10.47
CA ILE A 61 -0.03 0.44 9.50
C ILE A 61 0.43 1.69 8.71
N PRO A 62 1.72 2.09 8.78
CA PRO A 62 2.20 3.26 8.07
C PRO A 62 2.21 3.04 6.55
N TYR A 63 1.53 3.94 5.83
CA TYR A 63 1.45 3.91 4.38
C TYR A 63 1.50 5.31 3.74
N LYS A 64 1.84 5.33 2.46
CA LYS A 64 1.70 6.46 1.54
C LYS A 64 0.78 6.05 0.39
N TYR A 65 -0.21 6.88 0.09
CA TYR A 65 -1.13 6.66 -1.02
C TYR A 65 -0.57 7.21 -2.33
N LYS A 66 -0.49 6.37 -3.38
CA LYS A 66 0.01 6.74 -4.72
C LYS A 66 1.39 7.38 -4.75
N CYS A 67 2.28 6.91 -3.87
CA CYS A 67 3.68 7.31 -3.87
C CYS A 67 4.37 6.85 -5.15
N PRO A 68 4.98 7.75 -5.95
CA PRO A 68 5.66 7.40 -7.17
C PRO A 68 6.92 6.57 -6.89
N PHE A 69 7.23 5.64 -7.78
CA PHE A 69 8.55 5.06 -7.88
C PHE A 69 8.95 4.84 -9.34
N VAL A 70 10.26 4.79 -9.59
CA VAL A 70 10.82 4.62 -10.93
C VAL A 70 11.18 3.16 -11.15
N LEU A 71 10.55 2.54 -12.14
CA LEU A 71 10.86 1.18 -12.59
C LEU A 71 12.26 1.13 -13.23
N MET A 72 12.83 -0.07 -13.33
CA MET A 72 14.14 -0.28 -13.98
C MET A 72 14.18 0.18 -15.46
N ASN A 73 13.03 0.24 -16.12
CA ASN A 73 12.91 0.76 -17.48
C ASN A 73 12.78 2.30 -17.57
N GLY A 74 12.95 3.01 -16.46
CA GLY A 74 12.87 4.47 -16.35
C GLY A 74 11.45 5.04 -16.28
N ARG A 75 10.40 4.22 -16.31
CA ARG A 75 9.02 4.71 -16.19
C ARG A 75 8.65 4.94 -14.73
N THR A 76 8.08 6.09 -14.43
CA THR A 76 7.43 6.35 -13.16
C THR A 76 6.06 5.68 -13.11
N VAL A 77 5.81 4.98 -12.01
CA VAL A 77 4.52 4.35 -11.70
C VAL A 77 4.08 4.74 -10.30
N HIS A 78 2.80 4.58 -10.02
CA HIS A 78 2.20 4.90 -8.73
C HIS A 78 1.40 3.68 -8.30
N PRO A 79 1.96 2.80 -7.45
CA PRO A 79 1.20 1.78 -6.73
C PRO A 79 0.09 2.44 -5.94
N ASP A 80 -1.01 1.73 -5.67
CA ASP A 80 -2.10 2.32 -4.90
C ASP A 80 -1.64 2.68 -3.48
N PHE A 81 -0.89 1.77 -2.85
CA PHE A 81 -0.27 2.00 -1.55
C PHE A 81 1.20 1.56 -1.55
N THR A 82 2.04 2.39 -0.95
CA THR A 82 3.38 1.99 -0.47
C THR A 82 3.29 1.87 1.04
N ILE A 83 3.60 0.71 1.57
CA ILE A 83 3.48 0.35 2.98
C ILE A 83 4.88 0.16 3.55
N LEU A 84 5.11 0.71 4.74
CA LEU A 84 6.38 0.53 5.43
C LEU A 84 6.32 -0.72 6.31
N ASP A 85 7.05 -1.76 5.91
CA ASP A 85 7.32 -2.93 6.73
C ASP A 85 8.41 -2.57 7.73
N ILE A 86 7.97 -2.18 8.94
CA ILE A 86 8.85 -1.72 10.02
C ILE A 86 9.81 -2.83 10.46
N VAL A 87 9.36 -4.08 10.46
CA VAL A 87 10.13 -5.24 10.96
C VAL A 87 11.34 -5.48 10.05
N ASN A 88 11.13 -5.47 8.73
CA ASN A 88 12.19 -5.72 7.77
C ASN A 88 12.82 -4.44 7.19
N ARG A 89 12.38 -3.25 7.64
CA ARG A 89 12.85 -1.93 7.19
C ARG A 89 12.81 -1.77 5.67
N ARG A 90 11.71 -2.19 5.06
CA ARG A 90 11.52 -2.19 3.61
C ARG A 90 10.14 -1.67 3.22
N GLU A 91 10.00 -1.31 1.96
CA GLU A 91 8.70 -0.97 1.39
C GLU A 91 8.03 -2.21 0.79
N ILE A 92 6.73 -2.34 1.03
CA ILE A 92 5.84 -3.30 0.39
C ILE A 92 4.81 -2.50 -0.40
N TYR A 93 4.60 -2.86 -1.67
CA TYR A 93 3.61 -2.21 -2.51
C TYR A 93 2.31 -3.00 -2.47
N TRP A 94 1.17 -2.34 -2.35
CA TRP A 94 -0.16 -2.96 -2.50
C TRP A 94 -0.87 -2.33 -3.68
N GLU A 95 -1.12 -3.13 -4.72
CA GLU A 95 -1.84 -2.74 -5.93
C GLU A 95 -3.23 -3.41 -5.96
N HIS A 96 -4.28 -2.61 -6.12
CA HIS A 96 -5.64 -3.10 -6.26
C HIS A 96 -6.09 -3.06 -7.73
N ARG A 97 -6.48 -4.22 -8.24
CA ARG A 97 -6.86 -4.40 -9.64
C ARG A 97 -8.39 -4.45 -9.80
N GLY A 98 -8.99 -3.25 -9.87
CA GLY A 98 -10.44 -3.05 -9.77
C GLY A 98 -11.30 -3.41 -11.00
N MET A 99 -10.69 -3.63 -12.17
CA MET A 99 -11.41 -3.73 -13.46
C MET A 99 -10.97 -4.96 -14.27
N MET A 100 -10.85 -6.12 -13.62
CA MET A 100 -10.26 -7.32 -14.24
C MET A 100 -11.14 -7.97 -15.34
N ASP A 101 -12.38 -7.53 -15.47
CA ASP A 101 -13.30 -7.84 -16.57
C ASP A 101 -13.17 -6.88 -17.77
N ASP A 102 -12.51 -5.73 -17.61
CA ASP A 102 -12.15 -4.86 -18.73
C ASP A 102 -10.90 -5.39 -19.45
N ARG A 103 -11.05 -5.76 -20.72
CA ARG A 103 -9.98 -6.38 -21.53
C ARG A 103 -8.76 -5.47 -21.70
N MET A 104 -8.96 -4.16 -21.82
CA MET A 104 -7.88 -3.21 -22.06
C MET A 104 -7.08 -2.97 -20.78
N TYR A 105 -7.78 -2.81 -19.66
CA TYR A 105 -7.22 -2.71 -18.33
C TYR A 105 -6.45 -3.99 -17.96
N LEU A 106 -7.05 -5.16 -18.15
CA LEU A 106 -6.41 -6.46 -17.89
C LEU A 106 -5.05 -6.57 -18.58
N LYS A 107 -4.97 -6.22 -19.87
CA LYS A 107 -3.71 -6.25 -20.63
C LYS A 107 -2.66 -5.32 -20.03
N GLN A 108 -3.05 -4.10 -19.65
CA GLN A 108 -2.15 -3.12 -19.02
C GLN A 108 -1.68 -3.59 -17.63
N SER A 109 -2.59 -4.18 -16.86
CA SER A 109 -2.31 -4.74 -15.55
C SER A 109 -1.30 -5.88 -15.62
N VAL A 110 -1.48 -6.84 -16.53
CA VAL A 110 -0.50 -7.92 -16.77
C VAL A 110 0.86 -7.36 -17.17
N GLN A 111 0.89 -6.34 -18.03
CA GLN A 111 2.13 -5.66 -18.41
C GLN A 111 2.81 -5.01 -17.19
N ARG A 112 2.04 -4.34 -16.33
CA ARG A 112 2.55 -3.72 -15.10
C ARG A 112 3.21 -4.74 -14.17
N ILE A 113 2.58 -5.91 -13.95
CA ILE A 113 3.17 -6.97 -13.11
C ILE A 113 4.50 -7.47 -13.68
N LYS A 114 4.63 -7.59 -15.00
CA LYS A 114 5.91 -7.94 -15.64
C LYS A 114 6.98 -6.87 -15.44
N GLU A 115 6.58 -5.60 -15.46
CA GLU A 115 7.48 -4.47 -15.24
C GLU A 115 7.94 -4.37 -13.77
N TYR A 116 7.04 -4.62 -12.82
CA TYR A 116 7.38 -4.81 -11.41
C TYR A 116 8.41 -5.91 -11.22
N ARG A 117 8.16 -7.09 -11.78
CA ARG A 117 9.11 -8.23 -11.68
C ARG A 117 10.50 -7.88 -12.20
N LYS A 118 10.57 -7.22 -13.35
CA LYS A 118 11.85 -6.76 -13.93
C LYS A 118 12.56 -5.73 -13.06
N SER A 119 11.85 -5.06 -12.17
CA SER A 119 12.39 -4.06 -11.24
C SER A 119 12.64 -4.62 -9.84
N GLY A 120 12.64 -5.95 -9.67
CA GLY A 120 12.87 -6.57 -8.36
C GLY A 120 11.65 -6.56 -7.44
N ILE A 121 10.45 -6.30 -7.97
CA ILE A 121 9.20 -6.25 -7.22
C ILE A 121 8.38 -7.50 -7.56
N TYR A 122 8.19 -8.38 -6.57
CA TYR A 122 7.62 -9.71 -6.74
C TYR A 122 6.35 -9.89 -5.93
N VAL A 123 5.33 -10.46 -6.59
CA VAL A 123 4.05 -10.82 -5.96
C VAL A 123 4.32 -11.81 -4.82
N GLY A 124 3.76 -11.53 -3.65
CA GLY A 124 3.91 -12.34 -2.44
C GLY A 124 5.19 -12.08 -1.64
N ASP A 125 6.05 -11.17 -2.10
CA ASP A 125 7.22 -10.70 -1.35
C ASP A 125 7.06 -9.21 -0.99
N ASN A 126 7.45 -8.31 -1.89
CA ASN A 126 7.31 -6.85 -1.75
C ASN A 126 6.18 -6.28 -2.61
N LEU A 127 5.29 -7.13 -3.14
CA LEU A 127 4.08 -6.73 -3.85
C LEU A 127 2.88 -7.57 -3.41
N LEU A 128 1.89 -6.91 -2.84
CA LEU A 128 0.55 -7.44 -2.58
C LEU A 128 -0.38 -7.03 -3.71
N ILE A 129 -1.29 -7.94 -4.04
CA ILE A 129 -2.28 -7.73 -5.08
C ILE A 129 -3.64 -8.12 -4.53
N THR A 130 -4.62 -7.25 -4.71
CA THR A 130 -6.04 -7.59 -4.65
C THR A 130 -6.67 -7.37 -6.02
N GLU A 131 -7.75 -8.07 -6.32
CA GLU A 131 -8.39 -8.05 -7.62
C GLU A 131 -9.90 -8.12 -7.46
N GLU A 132 -10.63 -7.46 -8.35
CA GLU A 132 -12.08 -7.60 -8.43
C GLU A 132 -12.55 -7.46 -9.88
N THR A 133 -13.80 -7.89 -10.08
CA THR A 133 -14.56 -7.61 -11.30
C THR A 133 -15.87 -6.94 -10.91
N SER A 134 -16.63 -6.45 -11.88
CA SER A 134 -17.96 -5.88 -11.62
C SER A 134 -18.95 -6.84 -10.93
N THR A 135 -18.70 -8.16 -10.96
CA THR A 135 -19.58 -9.19 -10.37
C THR A 135 -18.99 -9.91 -9.16
N LEU A 136 -17.69 -9.72 -8.90
CA LEU A 136 -16.96 -10.30 -7.77
C LEU A 136 -16.14 -9.17 -7.12
N PRO A 137 -16.79 -8.33 -6.28
CA PRO A 137 -16.13 -7.20 -5.63
C PRO A 137 -15.22 -7.66 -4.50
N LEU A 138 -14.21 -6.86 -4.18
CA LEU A 138 -13.30 -7.09 -3.06
C LEU A 138 -14.03 -6.85 -1.73
N GLY A 139 -14.09 -7.89 -0.90
CA GLY A 139 -14.65 -7.82 0.45
C GLY A 139 -13.79 -7.03 1.43
N THR A 140 -14.42 -6.34 2.39
CA THR A 140 -13.70 -5.69 3.49
C THR A 140 -13.04 -6.70 4.43
N ASP A 141 -13.66 -7.87 4.58
CA ASP A 141 -13.12 -9.03 5.29
C ASP A 141 -11.85 -9.57 4.62
N GLU A 142 -11.82 -9.63 3.28
CA GLU A 142 -10.61 -10.00 2.53
C GLU A 142 -9.47 -8.98 2.73
N ILE A 143 -9.78 -7.69 2.69
CA ILE A 143 -8.80 -6.63 2.95
C ILE A 143 -8.21 -6.76 4.36
N GLU A 144 -9.07 -6.95 5.36
CA GLU A 144 -8.65 -7.11 6.75
C GLU A 144 -7.80 -8.37 6.94
N ASP A 145 -8.20 -9.50 6.36
CA ASP A 145 -7.43 -10.76 6.40
C ASP A 145 -6.03 -10.59 5.81
N ILE A 146 -5.93 -9.98 4.61
CA ILE A 146 -4.63 -9.70 3.97
C ILE A 146 -3.78 -8.79 4.85
N ALA A 147 -4.35 -7.70 5.36
CA ALA A 147 -3.61 -6.76 6.20
C ALA A 147 -3.09 -7.44 7.47
N ARG A 148 -3.91 -8.31 8.10
CA ARG A 148 -3.50 -9.10 9.26
C ARG A 148 -2.44 -10.13 8.90
N HIS A 149 -2.56 -10.80 7.76
CA HIS A 149 -1.59 -11.82 7.35
C HIS A 149 -0.19 -11.24 7.17
N PHE A 150 -0.08 -10.10 6.49
CA PHE A 150 1.21 -9.52 6.10
C PHE A 150 1.79 -8.55 7.14
N PHE A 151 0.95 -7.84 7.89
CA PHE A 151 1.40 -6.71 8.73
C PHE A 151 1.07 -6.84 10.21
N LYS A 152 0.39 -7.92 10.64
CA LYS A 152 0.17 -8.11 12.07
C LYS A 152 1.53 -8.25 12.76
N GLN A 153 1.83 -7.28 13.60
CA GLN A 153 2.97 -7.33 14.50
C GLN A 153 2.80 -8.60 15.33
N ARG A 154 3.81 -9.50 15.29
CA ARG A 154 3.86 -10.55 16.31
C ARG A 154 4.04 -9.80 17.62
N GLU A 155 2.98 -9.67 18.40
CA GLU A 155 3.11 -9.39 19.82
C GLU A 155 4.03 -10.50 20.34
N THR A 156 5.29 -10.15 20.61
CA THR A 156 6.18 -11.00 21.38
C THR A 156 5.53 -11.16 22.76
N GLU A 157 4.95 -12.33 22.99
CA GLU A 157 4.71 -12.87 24.34
C GLU A 157 6.01 -12.95 25.14
#